data_AF-A2RAD8-F1
#
_entry.id   AF-A2RAD8-F1
#
_cell.length_a   1.000
_cell.length_b   1.000
_cell.length_c   1.000
_cell.angle_alpha   90.00
_cell.angle_beta   90.00
_cell.angle_gamma   90.00
#
_symmetry.space_group_name_H-M   'P 1'
#
loop_
_entity.id
_entity.type
_entity.pdbx_description
1 polymer ?
#
loop_
_entity_poly.entity_id
_entity_poly.type
_entity_poly.pdbx_seq_one_letter_code
_entity_poly.pdbx_strand_id
1 'polypeptide(L)'
;MVNVAIAGGTGAVGRTLLEVMASQTRHRAFALTRREPTEDEQLLVPTYQVNYEDIDSLKLFLEEHNIHTVISAFGINATSLATSQLNLIKAADASSVTKRFIPSSFAIPYPEEDVSILPPLEHYFASFRALANSNLEWAPVYNGTFLEYIAPPTLKSYHPHSVLVLDMENNIAAIPGNGNTPVTFTYTFDIARFVIAALDLEKWPRELRIVGDELTFNELLKLAEEVKGVKFDVVYDDIDKLKASQITELPGHVKSYNKFPKERLQCFLAIFETWMATGQARVAREGSLNEIFPDIKPLTARQRPSESASHAATVRKYGEALDSLTLIVKPRYHIVILLSEIASNDVLVGFEEVDFISSPEEGQFEEVQAFCRLATLFGYISEIKTHNWDAQNQ
;
A
#
# COMPACT_ATOMS: atom_id res chain seq x y z
N MET A 1 -4.48 -25.60 7.21
CA MET A 1 -4.70 -24.30 7.89
C MET A 1 -3.63 -24.11 8.95
N VAL A 2 -3.01 -22.93 9.00
CA VAL A 2 -2.04 -22.58 10.05
C VAL A 2 -2.45 -21.28 10.73
N ASN A 3 -2.14 -21.16 12.02
CA ASN A 3 -2.31 -19.91 12.76
C ASN A 3 -1.04 -19.07 12.61
N VAL A 4 -1.22 -17.81 12.23
CA VAL A 4 -0.16 -16.87 11.87
C VAL A 4 -0.25 -15.65 12.76
N ALA A 5 0.79 -15.39 13.55
CA ALA A 5 0.91 -14.14 14.28
C ALA A 5 1.61 -13.10 13.43
N ILE A 6 1.02 -11.92 13.28
CA ILE A 6 1.58 -10.80 12.53
C ILE A 6 1.92 -9.67 13.52
N ALA A 7 3.20 -9.48 13.78
CA ALA A 7 3.72 -8.41 14.61
C ALA A 7 3.89 -7.13 13.79
N GLY A 8 3.48 -5.98 14.34
CA GLY A 8 3.46 -4.73 13.58
C GLY A 8 2.22 -4.56 12.69
N GLY A 9 1.11 -5.19 13.08
CA GLY A 9 -0.16 -5.20 12.33
C GLY A 9 -0.77 -3.82 12.03
N THR A 10 -0.37 -2.76 12.74
CA THR A 10 -0.84 -1.39 12.49
C THR A 10 0.02 -0.60 11.50
N GLY A 11 1.15 -1.14 11.03
CA GLY A 11 1.98 -0.54 10.00
C GLY A 11 1.50 -0.86 8.57
N ALA A 12 2.07 -0.19 7.56
CA ALA A 12 1.65 -0.34 6.16
C ALA A 12 1.62 -1.80 5.67
N VAL A 13 2.75 -2.51 5.83
CA VAL A 13 2.86 -3.93 5.42
C VAL A 13 2.00 -4.83 6.30
N GLY A 14 2.03 -4.62 7.63
CA GLY A 14 1.25 -5.40 8.58
C GLY A 14 -0.26 -5.34 8.33
N ARG A 15 -0.82 -4.14 8.13
CA ARG A 15 -2.25 -3.96 7.81
C ARG A 15 -2.62 -4.65 6.51
N THR A 16 -1.76 -4.53 5.50
CA THR A 16 -1.98 -5.17 4.20
C THR A 16 -2.00 -6.69 4.31
N LEU A 17 -1.05 -7.28 5.04
CA LEU A 17 -1.04 -8.72 5.32
C LEU A 17 -2.31 -9.17 6.04
N LEU A 18 -2.77 -8.41 7.04
CA LEU A 18 -3.96 -8.73 7.81
C LEU A 18 -5.24 -8.64 6.98
N GLU A 19 -5.36 -7.63 6.11
CA GLU A 19 -6.51 -7.50 5.22
C GLU A 19 -6.57 -8.68 4.23
N VAL A 20 -5.47 -9.01 3.56
CA VAL A 20 -5.45 -10.14 2.64
C VAL A 20 -5.70 -11.46 3.39
N MET A 21 -5.16 -11.62 4.60
CA MET A 21 -5.49 -12.77 5.45
C MET A 21 -6.97 -12.82 5.82
N ALA A 22 -7.64 -11.69 6.08
CA ALA A 22 -9.06 -11.66 6.41
C ALA A 22 -9.97 -12.04 5.21
N SER A 23 -9.49 -11.84 3.99
CA SER A 23 -10.23 -12.18 2.76
C SER A 23 -10.30 -13.68 2.42
N GLN A 24 -9.67 -14.54 3.23
CA GLN A 24 -9.51 -15.97 2.96
C GLN A 24 -9.70 -16.81 4.24
N THR A 25 -9.97 -18.11 4.07
CA THR A 25 -10.22 -19.07 5.17
C THR A 25 -9.18 -20.20 5.29
N ARG A 26 -8.16 -20.21 4.43
CA ARG A 26 -7.06 -21.17 4.41
C ARG A 26 -6.14 -21.06 5.62
N HIS A 27 -5.88 -19.84 6.09
CA HIS A 27 -5.02 -19.54 7.25
C HIS A 27 -5.72 -18.57 8.20
N ARG A 28 -5.34 -18.59 9.48
CA ARG A 28 -5.92 -17.72 10.50
C ARG A 28 -4.89 -16.72 10.99
N ALA A 29 -5.20 -15.43 10.93
CA ALA A 29 -4.31 -14.37 11.41
C ALA A 29 -4.61 -13.94 12.86
N PHE A 30 -3.55 -13.55 13.56
CA PHE A 30 -3.55 -12.98 14.91
C PHE A 30 -2.69 -11.71 14.84
N ALA A 31 -3.29 -10.54 15.02
CA ALA A 31 -2.55 -9.28 15.03
C ALA A 31 -1.90 -9.05 16.40
N LEU A 32 -0.59 -8.78 16.43
CA LEU A 32 0.12 -8.45 17.68
C LEU A 32 0.43 -6.95 17.73
N THR A 33 -0.06 -6.29 18.78
CA THR A 33 0.12 -4.85 19.01
C THR A 33 0.80 -4.59 20.36
N ARG A 34 1.40 -3.39 20.51
CA ARG A 34 1.97 -2.94 21.80
C ARG A 34 0.94 -2.31 22.73
N ARG A 35 -0.11 -1.76 22.13
CA ARG A 35 -1.23 -1.09 22.80
C ARG A 35 -2.52 -1.51 22.14
N GLU A 36 -3.61 -1.31 22.85
CA GLU A 36 -4.95 -1.38 22.27
C GLU A 36 -5.04 -0.44 21.05
N PRO A 37 -5.55 -0.94 19.89
CA PRO A 37 -5.83 -0.10 18.75
C PRO A 37 -6.88 0.96 19.11
N THR A 38 -6.77 2.17 18.55
CA THR A 38 -7.88 3.14 18.58
C THR A 38 -9.01 2.68 17.65
N GLU A 39 -10.19 3.31 17.69
CA GLU A 39 -11.31 2.98 16.80
C GLU A 39 -10.89 2.98 15.31
N ASP A 40 -10.11 3.99 14.89
CA ASP A 40 -9.55 4.10 13.52
C ASP A 40 -8.44 3.08 13.19
N GLU A 41 -8.01 2.28 14.17
CA GLU A 41 -6.98 1.25 14.03
C GLU A 41 -7.53 -0.16 14.21
N GLN A 42 -8.87 -0.31 14.31
CA GLN A 42 -9.48 -1.63 14.39
C GLN A 42 -9.09 -2.48 13.18
N LEU A 43 -8.54 -3.66 13.47
CA LEU A 43 -8.07 -4.60 12.46
C LEU A 43 -9.18 -5.61 12.17
N LEU A 44 -9.21 -6.11 10.94
CA LEU A 44 -10.21 -7.08 10.47
C LEU A 44 -10.04 -8.49 11.09
N VAL A 45 -9.08 -8.65 11.99
CA VAL A 45 -8.72 -9.93 12.60
C VAL A 45 -8.53 -9.78 14.12
N PRO A 46 -8.59 -10.88 14.89
CA PRO A 46 -8.33 -10.85 16.32
C PRO A 46 -7.00 -10.16 16.64
N THR A 47 -7.09 -9.14 17.49
CA THR A 47 -5.94 -8.33 17.92
C THR A 47 -5.61 -8.62 19.37
N TYR A 48 -4.32 -8.77 19.65
CA TYR A 48 -3.79 -9.10 20.97
C TYR A 48 -2.69 -8.13 21.34
N GLN A 49 -2.85 -7.49 22.48
CA GLN A 49 -1.79 -6.70 23.09
C GLN A 49 -0.74 -7.65 23.69
N VAL A 50 0.53 -7.45 23.32
CA VAL A 50 1.66 -8.23 23.83
C VAL A 50 2.77 -7.32 24.33
N ASN A 51 3.53 -7.82 25.31
CA ASN A 51 4.74 -7.17 25.78
C ASN A 51 5.97 -7.78 25.09
N TYR A 52 6.55 -7.06 24.13
CA TYR A 52 7.74 -7.55 23.41
C TYR A 52 9.04 -7.59 24.25
N GLU A 53 9.01 -7.06 25.48
CA GLU A 53 10.13 -7.15 26.43
C GLU A 53 10.08 -8.45 27.26
N ASP A 54 8.95 -9.16 27.26
CA ASP A 54 8.72 -10.37 28.06
C ASP A 54 8.71 -11.62 27.16
N ILE A 55 9.87 -12.25 27.03
CA ILE A 55 10.07 -13.43 26.17
C ILE A 55 9.19 -14.61 26.62
N ASP A 56 9.01 -14.82 27.93
CA ASP A 56 8.24 -15.95 28.45
C ASP A 56 6.74 -15.73 28.19
N SER A 57 6.23 -14.51 28.38
CA SER A 57 4.86 -14.16 28.02
C SER A 57 4.60 -14.32 26.52
N LEU A 58 5.53 -13.87 25.66
CA LEU A 58 5.43 -14.08 24.21
C LEU A 58 5.40 -15.57 23.86
N LYS A 59 6.27 -16.38 24.47
CA LYS A 59 6.29 -17.83 24.23
C LYS A 59 4.96 -18.46 24.61
N LEU A 60 4.45 -18.18 25.81
CA LEU A 60 3.16 -18.69 26.28
C LEU A 60 2.03 -18.30 25.34
N PHE A 61 1.98 -17.05 24.89
CA PHE A 61 1.01 -16.60 23.90
C PHE A 61 1.09 -17.42 22.60
N LEU A 62 2.30 -17.63 22.06
CA LEU A 62 2.49 -18.42 20.83
C LEU A 62 1.99 -19.86 21.02
N GLU A 63 2.21 -20.48 22.18
CA GLU A 63 1.77 -21.83 22.50
C GLU A 63 0.25 -21.92 22.73
N GLU A 64 -0.33 -21.02 23.53
CA GLU A 64 -1.76 -20.97 23.83
C GLU A 64 -2.62 -20.80 22.57
N HIS A 65 -2.15 -19.97 21.63
CA HIS A 65 -2.84 -19.73 20.37
C HIS A 65 -2.41 -20.69 19.24
N ASN A 66 -1.56 -21.68 19.53
CA ASN A 66 -1.03 -22.65 18.56
C ASN A 66 -0.45 -21.95 17.31
N ILE A 67 0.30 -20.87 17.50
CA ILE A 67 0.88 -20.08 16.42
C ILE A 67 1.98 -20.89 15.75
N HIS A 68 1.74 -21.29 14.50
CA HIS A 68 2.70 -22.05 13.70
C HIS A 68 3.75 -21.13 13.05
N THR A 69 3.32 -19.97 12.55
CA THR A 69 4.16 -19.03 11.81
C THR A 69 4.08 -17.64 12.43
N VAL A 70 5.23 -16.99 12.58
CA VAL A 70 5.31 -15.58 12.97
C VAL A 70 5.79 -14.76 11.77
N ILE A 71 5.12 -13.65 11.49
CA ILE A 71 5.54 -12.67 10.49
C ILE A 71 5.76 -11.34 11.20
N SER A 72 6.99 -10.85 11.17
CA SER A 72 7.33 -9.53 11.69
C SER A 72 7.24 -8.50 10.57
N ALA A 73 6.40 -7.48 10.75
CA ALA A 73 6.22 -6.34 9.85
C ALA A 73 6.51 -5.01 10.56
N PHE A 74 7.47 -5.01 11.49
CA PHE A 74 7.91 -3.79 12.16
C PHE A 74 8.61 -2.83 11.20
N GLY A 75 8.27 -1.54 11.27
CA GLY A 75 9.09 -0.51 10.66
C GLY A 75 10.49 -0.48 11.28
N ILE A 76 11.49 -0.09 10.50
CA ILE A 76 12.87 0.10 10.95
C ILE A 76 12.94 1.39 11.80
N ASN A 77 12.50 1.33 13.07
CA ASN A 77 12.55 2.47 13.98
C ASN A 77 13.07 2.09 15.37
N ALA A 78 14.10 2.83 15.82
CA ALA A 78 14.73 2.82 17.15
C ALA A 78 14.87 1.44 17.84
N THR A 79 13.81 0.94 18.49
CA THR A 79 13.83 -0.26 19.34
C THR A 79 13.08 -1.47 18.76
N SER A 80 12.30 -1.29 17.69
CA SER A 80 11.41 -2.34 17.18
C SER A 80 12.17 -3.57 16.66
N LEU A 81 13.24 -3.37 15.90
CA LEU A 81 14.08 -4.46 15.41
C LEU A 81 15.13 -4.86 16.44
N ALA A 82 15.73 -3.87 17.10
CA ALA A 82 16.82 -4.08 18.06
C ALA A 82 16.41 -4.94 19.26
N THR A 83 15.17 -4.78 19.72
CA THR A 83 14.68 -5.48 20.92
C THR A 83 13.47 -6.35 20.58
N SER A 84 12.39 -5.76 20.05
CA SER A 84 11.12 -6.46 19.93
C SER A 84 11.20 -7.66 18.96
N GLN A 85 11.82 -7.50 17.79
CA GLN A 85 12.00 -8.61 16.85
C GLN A 85 12.92 -9.70 17.41
N LEU A 86 14.04 -9.33 18.05
CA LEU A 86 14.96 -10.32 18.63
C LEU A 86 14.30 -11.12 19.75
N ASN A 87 13.53 -10.47 20.61
CA ASN A 87 12.80 -11.16 21.68
C ASN A 87 11.69 -12.05 21.11
N LEU A 88 11.00 -11.61 20.05
CA LEU A 88 10.01 -12.43 19.36
C LEU A 88 10.63 -13.66 18.67
N ILE A 89 11.83 -13.53 18.10
CA ILE A 89 12.60 -14.66 17.55
C ILE A 89 12.94 -15.66 18.66
N LYS A 90 13.46 -15.18 19.81
CA LYS A 90 13.78 -16.05 20.96
C LYS A 90 12.55 -16.78 21.49
N ALA A 91 11.41 -16.08 21.63
CA ALA A 91 10.16 -16.67 22.06
C ALA A 91 9.63 -17.71 21.05
N ALA A 92 9.74 -17.42 19.75
CA ALA A 92 9.36 -18.34 18.69
C ALA A 92 10.24 -19.60 18.67
N ASP A 93 11.55 -19.47 18.84
CA ASP A 93 12.47 -20.61 18.87
C ASP A 93 12.28 -21.49 20.13
N ALA A 94 11.94 -20.86 21.26
CA ALA A 94 11.64 -21.57 22.51
C ALA A 94 10.24 -22.22 22.53
N SER A 95 9.34 -21.83 21.62
CA SER A 95 7.98 -22.34 21.52
C SER A 95 7.97 -23.75 20.94
N SER A 96 7.22 -24.65 21.57
CA SER A 96 7.06 -26.03 21.09
C SER A 96 6.25 -26.13 19.79
N VAL A 97 5.38 -25.16 19.51
CA VAL A 97 4.44 -25.17 18.38
C VAL A 97 4.89 -24.32 17.19
N THR A 98 5.68 -23.27 17.44
CA THR A 98 6.13 -22.36 16.38
C THR A 98 7.19 -23.06 15.52
N LYS A 99 7.03 -22.99 14.21
CA LYS A 99 7.95 -23.65 13.25
C LYS A 99 8.59 -22.69 12.28
N ARG A 100 7.91 -21.58 11.96
CA ARG A 100 8.31 -20.68 10.90
C ARG A 100 8.38 -19.21 11.33
N PHE A 101 9.32 -18.47 10.73
CA PHE A 101 9.48 -17.06 10.99
C PHE A 101 9.83 -16.26 9.73
N ILE A 102 9.08 -15.18 9.46
CA ILE A 102 9.46 -14.17 8.47
C ILE A 102 9.93 -12.92 9.23
N PRO A 103 11.22 -12.54 9.13
CA PRO A 103 11.71 -11.31 9.72
C PRO A 103 11.19 -10.08 8.98
N SER A 104 11.16 -8.93 9.65
CA SER A 104 10.86 -7.67 8.98
C SER A 104 11.96 -7.34 7.98
N SER A 105 11.66 -7.59 6.71
CA SER A 105 12.65 -7.58 5.64
C SER A 105 12.15 -7.07 4.29
N PHE A 106 10.88 -6.70 4.20
CA PHE A 106 10.15 -6.25 3.01
C PHE A 106 10.82 -5.06 2.29
N ALA A 107 11.87 -5.35 1.54
CA ALA A 107 12.74 -4.38 0.88
C ALA A 107 13.64 -5.06 -0.17
N ILE A 108 14.76 -4.41 -0.49
CA ILE A 108 15.89 -4.96 -1.24
C ILE A 108 16.77 -5.83 -0.33
N PRO A 109 17.56 -6.77 -0.88
CA PRO A 109 18.63 -7.40 -0.12
C PRO A 109 19.72 -6.37 0.19
N TYR A 110 19.70 -5.77 1.38
CA TYR A 110 20.70 -4.76 1.77
C TYR A 110 22.13 -5.35 1.75
N PRO A 111 23.14 -4.62 1.27
CA PRO A 111 24.54 -4.99 1.44
C PRO A 111 24.95 -4.88 2.92
N GLU A 112 25.70 -5.86 3.44
CA GLU A 112 26.08 -5.88 4.86
C GLU A 112 27.13 -4.81 5.19
N GLU A 113 28.00 -4.49 4.21
CA GLU A 113 28.97 -3.40 4.29
C GLU A 113 28.33 -2.02 4.50
N ASP A 114 27.07 -1.85 4.08
CA ASP A 114 26.35 -0.58 4.15
C ASP A 114 25.78 -0.29 5.53
N VAL A 115 25.97 -1.17 6.52
CA VAL A 115 25.78 -0.83 7.95
C VAL A 115 26.61 0.40 8.33
N SER A 116 27.75 0.61 7.68
CA SER A 116 28.59 1.79 7.92
C SER A 116 27.94 3.12 7.50
N ILE A 117 27.11 3.11 6.46
CA ILE A 117 26.41 4.30 5.94
C ILE A 117 24.95 4.39 6.42
N LEU A 118 24.34 3.26 6.81
CA LEU A 118 23.02 3.19 7.42
C LEU A 118 23.06 2.29 8.69
N PRO A 119 23.57 2.81 9.82
CA PRO A 119 23.75 2.03 11.06
C PRO A 119 22.53 1.23 11.57
N PRO A 120 21.27 1.69 11.40
CA PRO A 120 20.10 0.89 11.78
C PRO A 120 20.01 -0.50 11.10
N LEU A 121 20.70 -0.72 9.96
CA LEU A 121 20.81 -2.04 9.33
C LEU A 121 21.47 -3.09 10.21
N GLU A 122 22.26 -2.70 11.21
CA GLU A 122 22.84 -3.65 12.16
C GLU A 122 21.75 -4.48 12.87
N HIS A 123 20.62 -3.86 13.23
CA HIS A 123 19.51 -4.58 13.85
C HIS A 123 18.80 -5.53 12.88
N TYR A 124 18.78 -5.17 11.60
CA TYR A 124 18.26 -6.03 10.54
C TYR A 124 19.13 -7.29 10.40
N PHE A 125 20.46 -7.15 10.26
CA PHE A 125 21.37 -8.29 10.13
C PHE A 125 21.52 -9.09 11.44
N ALA A 126 21.44 -8.44 12.61
CA ALA A 126 21.41 -9.13 13.89
C ALA A 126 20.23 -10.11 13.99
N SER A 127 19.07 -9.76 13.42
CA SER A 127 17.92 -10.66 13.39
C SER A 127 18.13 -11.88 12.50
N PHE A 128 18.85 -11.73 11.38
CA PHE A 128 19.21 -12.85 10.50
C PHE A 128 20.21 -13.79 11.17
N ARG A 129 21.19 -13.23 11.88
CA ARG A 129 22.13 -14.02 12.69
C ARG A 129 21.42 -14.76 13.81
N ALA A 130 20.43 -14.15 14.47
CA ALA A 130 19.62 -14.83 15.48
C ALA A 130 18.80 -15.99 14.88
N LEU A 131 18.13 -15.76 13.74
CA LEU A 131 17.36 -16.79 13.04
C LEU A 131 18.24 -17.94 12.51
N ALA A 132 19.42 -17.63 11.98
CA ALA A 132 20.37 -18.63 11.53
C ALA A 132 20.87 -19.57 12.64
N ASN A 133 20.83 -19.12 13.91
CA ASN A 133 21.18 -19.91 15.09
C ASN A 133 19.96 -20.52 15.80
N SER A 134 18.77 -20.43 15.21
CA SER A 134 17.52 -20.98 15.74
C SER A 134 17.14 -22.29 15.05
N ASN A 135 16.14 -22.99 15.57
CA ASN A 135 15.52 -24.18 14.96
C ASN A 135 14.34 -23.83 14.03
N LEU A 136 14.07 -22.54 13.82
CA LEU A 136 12.97 -22.08 12.99
C LEU A 136 13.32 -22.19 11.52
N GLU A 137 12.36 -22.63 10.70
CA GLU A 137 12.43 -22.42 9.26
C GLU A 137 12.11 -20.94 8.97
N TRP A 138 13.02 -20.23 8.31
CA TRP A 138 12.87 -18.79 8.10
C TRP A 138 13.33 -18.38 6.71
N ALA A 139 12.74 -17.31 6.21
CA ALA A 139 13.12 -16.70 4.95
C ALA A 139 12.79 -15.20 4.98
N PRO A 140 13.73 -14.31 4.63
CA PRO A 140 13.42 -12.90 4.41
C PRO A 140 12.61 -12.74 3.12
N VAL A 141 11.80 -11.69 3.07
CA VAL A 141 11.01 -11.33 1.90
C VAL A 141 11.70 -10.19 1.17
N TYR A 142 12.04 -10.40 -0.09
CA TYR A 142 12.63 -9.38 -0.94
C TYR A 142 11.68 -8.99 -2.06
N ASN A 143 11.18 -7.76 -2.00
CA ASN A 143 10.19 -7.22 -2.94
C ASN A 143 10.66 -5.98 -3.71
N GLY A 144 11.91 -5.57 -3.50
CA GLY A 144 12.44 -4.35 -4.11
C GLY A 144 11.85 -3.10 -3.46
N THR A 145 11.34 -2.20 -4.29
CA THR A 145 10.75 -0.91 -3.90
C THR A 145 9.24 -1.03 -3.87
N PHE A 146 8.56 -0.39 -2.91
CA PHE A 146 7.09 -0.33 -2.92
C PHE A 146 6.57 0.49 -4.10
N LEU A 147 5.57 -0.01 -4.82
CA LEU A 147 4.96 0.71 -5.94
C LEU A 147 4.28 2.02 -5.48
N GLU A 148 3.91 2.11 -4.21
CA GLU A 148 3.19 3.24 -3.63
C GLU A 148 3.95 4.56 -3.61
N TYR A 149 5.28 4.55 -3.72
CA TYR A 149 6.08 5.77 -3.87
C TYR A 149 5.74 6.58 -5.13
N ILE A 150 5.06 5.95 -6.09
CA ILE A 150 4.75 6.51 -7.41
C ILE A 150 3.31 6.22 -7.86
N ALA A 151 2.56 5.45 -7.07
CA ALA A 151 1.17 5.15 -7.35
C ALA A 151 0.30 6.39 -7.15
N PRO A 152 -0.82 6.51 -7.91
CA PRO A 152 -1.77 7.58 -7.66
C PRO A 152 -2.37 7.46 -6.25
N PRO A 153 -2.76 8.58 -5.60
CA PRO A 153 -3.42 8.55 -4.29
C PRO A 153 -4.74 7.76 -4.25
N THR A 154 -5.32 7.47 -5.42
CA THR A 154 -6.53 6.66 -5.56
C THR A 154 -6.27 5.15 -5.49
N LEU A 155 -5.01 4.71 -5.59
CA LEU A 155 -4.67 3.30 -5.38
C LEU A 155 -4.83 2.99 -3.89
N LYS A 156 -5.69 2.02 -3.56
CA LYS A 156 -5.85 1.56 -2.18
C LYS A 156 -4.48 1.16 -1.61
N SER A 157 -4.06 1.80 -0.53
CA SER A 157 -2.88 1.34 0.21
C SER A 157 -2.89 1.84 1.65
N TYR A 158 -2.19 1.13 2.51
CA TYR A 158 -1.84 1.57 3.86
C TYR A 158 -0.44 2.20 3.91
N HIS A 159 0.31 2.18 2.80
CA HIS A 159 1.59 2.84 2.70
C HIS A 159 1.39 4.35 2.56
N PRO A 160 2.09 5.19 3.35
CA PRO A 160 2.00 6.63 3.14
C PRO A 160 2.53 6.99 1.75
N HIS A 161 1.81 7.82 1.02
CA HIS A 161 2.31 8.40 -0.22
C HIS A 161 3.38 9.44 0.12
N SER A 162 4.64 9.00 0.18
CA SER A 162 5.81 9.88 0.29
C SER A 162 6.55 9.95 -1.04
N VAL A 163 7.22 11.07 -1.29
CA VAL A 163 8.01 11.27 -2.51
C VAL A 163 9.39 10.66 -2.33
N LEU A 164 9.80 9.88 -3.33
CA LEU A 164 11.14 9.27 -3.44
C LEU A 164 11.89 9.91 -4.62
N VAL A 165 11.48 9.61 -5.86
CA VAL A 165 12.12 10.12 -7.09
C VAL A 165 11.18 11.01 -7.90
N LEU A 166 9.89 10.64 -7.97
CA LEU A 166 8.87 11.34 -8.74
C LEU A 166 7.91 12.06 -7.78
N ASP A 167 7.89 13.38 -7.83
CA ASP A 167 6.85 14.19 -7.20
C ASP A 167 5.64 14.25 -8.14
N MET A 168 4.78 13.24 -8.00
CA MET A 168 3.57 13.11 -8.81
C MET A 168 2.58 14.25 -8.60
N GLU A 169 2.64 15.02 -7.52
CA GLU A 169 1.74 16.15 -7.28
C GLU A 169 2.22 17.39 -8.04
N ASN A 170 3.52 17.67 -7.95
CA ASN A 170 4.13 18.90 -8.49
C ASN A 170 4.68 18.75 -9.92
N ASN A 171 4.66 17.55 -10.50
CA ASN A 171 5.22 17.24 -11.84
C ASN A 171 6.74 17.48 -11.91
N ILE A 172 7.48 17.09 -10.88
CA ILE A 172 8.94 17.23 -10.83
C ILE A 172 9.55 15.86 -10.54
N ALA A 173 10.66 15.53 -11.18
CA ALA A 173 11.41 14.30 -10.93
C ALA A 173 12.89 14.61 -10.69
N ALA A 174 13.46 14.00 -9.65
CA ALA A 174 14.89 14.00 -9.35
C ALA A 174 15.41 12.57 -9.54
N ILE A 175 15.84 12.25 -10.77
CA ILE A 175 16.18 10.89 -11.18
C ILE A 175 17.61 10.53 -10.77
N PRO A 176 17.85 9.42 -10.06
CA PRO A 176 19.19 9.05 -9.64
C PRO A 176 20.00 8.44 -10.79
N GLY A 177 21.27 8.83 -10.88
CA GLY A 177 22.18 8.45 -11.95
C GLY A 177 21.69 8.93 -13.32
N ASN A 178 21.65 8.01 -14.29
CA ASN A 178 21.13 8.29 -15.64
C ASN A 178 19.67 7.83 -15.83
N GLY A 179 19.04 7.30 -14.78
CA GLY A 179 17.67 6.79 -14.82
C GLY A 179 17.43 5.51 -15.61
N ASN A 180 18.47 4.84 -16.13
CA ASN A 180 18.35 3.64 -16.99
C ASN A 180 18.65 2.33 -16.26
N THR A 181 18.98 2.36 -14.97
CA THR A 181 19.18 1.17 -14.16
C THR A 181 17.81 0.57 -13.79
N PRO A 182 17.54 -0.72 -14.06
CA PRO A 182 16.28 -1.35 -13.70
C PRO A 182 16.06 -1.41 -12.18
N VAL A 183 14.83 -1.13 -11.75
CA VAL A 183 14.38 -1.20 -10.36
C VAL A 183 13.14 -2.08 -10.29
N THR A 184 13.05 -2.93 -9.27
CA THR A 184 11.84 -3.72 -9.01
C THR A 184 10.86 -2.90 -8.18
N PHE A 185 9.64 -2.74 -8.67
CA PHE A 185 8.52 -2.10 -7.97
C PHE A 185 7.44 -3.13 -7.66
N THR A 186 7.02 -3.25 -6.40
CA THR A 186 6.01 -4.24 -6.00
C THR A 186 4.95 -3.59 -5.13
N TYR A 187 3.68 -3.76 -5.50
CA TYR A 187 2.54 -3.26 -4.73
C TYR A 187 2.36 -4.06 -3.43
N THR A 188 2.09 -3.39 -2.31
CA THR A 188 2.05 -4.05 -1.00
C THR A 188 1.00 -5.18 -0.90
N PHE A 189 -0.14 -5.06 -1.57
CA PHE A 189 -1.15 -6.14 -1.61
C PHE A 189 -0.65 -7.37 -2.37
N ASP A 190 0.19 -7.20 -3.38
CA ASP A 190 0.80 -8.33 -4.10
C ASP A 190 1.79 -9.05 -3.21
N ILE A 191 2.60 -8.28 -2.46
CA ILE A 191 3.50 -8.82 -1.46
C ILE A 191 2.73 -9.70 -0.49
N ALA A 192 1.61 -9.19 0.04
CA ALA A 192 0.76 -9.95 0.95
C ALA A 192 0.20 -11.22 0.31
N ARG A 193 -0.33 -11.14 -0.92
CA ARG A 193 -0.85 -12.32 -1.66
C ARG A 193 0.22 -13.41 -1.81
N PHE A 194 1.44 -13.05 -2.20
CA PHE A 194 2.54 -14.00 -2.34
C PHE A 194 3.02 -14.56 -1.00
N VAL A 195 3.16 -13.73 0.04
CA VAL A 195 3.56 -14.17 1.38
C VAL A 195 2.55 -15.16 1.97
N ILE A 196 1.25 -14.90 1.79
CA ILE A 196 0.19 -15.78 2.27
C ILE A 196 0.19 -17.09 1.48
N ALA A 197 0.37 -17.05 0.16
CA ALA A 197 0.52 -18.28 -0.63
C ALA A 197 1.76 -19.09 -0.24
N ALA A 198 2.86 -18.42 0.14
CA ALA A 198 4.08 -19.09 0.59
C ALA A 198 3.89 -19.87 1.91
N LEU A 199 2.86 -19.57 2.71
CA LEU A 199 2.53 -20.34 3.92
C LEU A 199 2.19 -21.81 3.61
N ASP A 200 1.68 -22.09 2.41
CA ASP A 200 1.31 -23.44 1.96
C ASP A 200 2.50 -24.27 1.44
N LEU A 201 3.68 -23.66 1.28
CA LEU A 201 4.87 -24.39 0.82
C LEU A 201 5.30 -25.41 1.87
N GLU A 202 5.65 -26.61 1.43
CA GLU A 202 6.18 -27.67 2.30
C GLU A 202 7.51 -27.25 2.92
N LYS A 203 8.36 -26.56 2.15
CA LYS A 203 9.63 -26.02 2.59
C LYS A 203 9.83 -24.62 2.03
N TRP A 204 10.35 -23.71 2.84
CA TRP A 204 10.70 -22.38 2.37
C TRP A 204 12.06 -22.38 1.66
N PRO A 205 12.17 -21.64 0.54
CA PRO A 205 13.48 -21.31 -0.02
C PRO A 205 14.25 -20.44 0.97
N ARG A 206 15.55 -20.25 0.70
CA ARG A 206 16.39 -19.34 1.52
C ARG A 206 15.81 -17.93 1.60
N GLU A 207 15.14 -17.47 0.54
CA GLU A 207 14.60 -16.12 0.40
C GLU A 207 13.27 -16.17 -0.36
N LEU A 208 12.29 -15.39 0.10
CA LEU A 208 11.00 -15.23 -0.55
C LEU A 208 11.05 -13.99 -1.45
N ARG A 209 11.55 -14.17 -2.67
CA ARG A 209 11.66 -13.09 -3.67
C ARG A 209 10.32 -12.86 -4.38
N ILE A 210 9.92 -11.61 -4.51
CA ILE A 210 8.68 -11.17 -5.13
C ILE A 210 9.00 -10.02 -6.09
N VAL A 211 8.57 -10.14 -7.34
CA VAL A 211 8.81 -9.17 -8.41
C VAL A 211 7.47 -8.69 -8.93
N GLY A 212 7.11 -7.43 -8.69
CA GLY A 212 5.92 -6.82 -9.29
C GLY A 212 6.15 -6.42 -10.75
N ASP A 213 6.70 -5.21 -10.92
CA ASP A 213 7.12 -4.62 -12.19
C ASP A 213 8.63 -4.35 -12.16
N GLU A 214 9.30 -4.46 -13.30
CA GLU A 214 10.73 -4.12 -13.43
C GLU A 214 10.86 -2.99 -14.45
N LEU A 215 11.16 -1.80 -13.97
CA LEU A 215 11.19 -0.57 -14.77
C LEU A 215 12.41 0.26 -14.43
N THR A 216 12.88 1.02 -15.41
CA THR A 216 13.81 2.12 -15.20
C THR A 216 13.06 3.39 -14.76
N PHE A 217 13.75 4.33 -14.11
CA PHE A 217 13.10 5.61 -13.75
C PHE A 217 12.70 6.42 -14.98
N ASN A 218 13.42 6.30 -16.09
CA ASN A 218 13.04 6.94 -17.36
C ASN A 218 11.75 6.35 -17.96
N GLU A 219 11.59 5.03 -17.94
CA GLU A 219 10.34 4.37 -18.36
C GLU A 219 9.18 4.74 -17.44
N LEU A 220 9.46 4.80 -16.14
CA LEU A 220 8.48 5.15 -15.13
C LEU A 220 8.01 6.61 -15.24
N LEU A 221 8.94 7.54 -15.45
CA LEU A 221 8.64 8.94 -15.76
C LEU A 221 7.73 9.03 -16.99
N LYS A 222 8.07 8.31 -18.06
CA LYS A 222 7.27 8.27 -19.27
C LYS A 222 5.84 7.79 -19.00
N LEU A 223 5.67 6.74 -18.18
CA LEU A 223 4.34 6.29 -17.75
C LEU A 223 3.59 7.36 -16.95
N ALA A 224 4.28 8.03 -16.02
CA ALA A 224 3.68 9.11 -15.23
C ALA A 224 3.20 10.28 -16.11
N GLU A 225 4.01 10.70 -17.08
CA GLU A 225 3.66 11.74 -18.05
C GLU A 225 2.49 11.33 -18.95
N GLU A 226 2.48 10.07 -19.43
CA GLU A 226 1.37 9.51 -20.22
C GLU A 226 0.05 9.51 -19.43
N VAL A 227 0.11 9.13 -18.14
CA VAL A 227 -1.07 9.07 -17.27
C VAL A 227 -1.59 10.45 -16.90
N LYS A 228 -0.70 11.39 -16.56
CA LYS A 228 -1.10 12.75 -16.19
C LYS A 228 -1.41 13.64 -17.39
N GLY A 229 -0.93 13.30 -18.58
CA GLY A 229 -1.04 14.13 -19.77
C GLY A 229 -0.22 15.43 -19.69
N VAL A 230 0.79 15.47 -18.82
CA VAL A 230 1.68 16.64 -18.62
C VAL A 230 3.13 16.18 -18.57
N LYS A 231 4.05 17.05 -19.01
CA LYS A 231 5.50 16.85 -18.89
C LYS A 231 5.98 17.20 -17.49
N PHE A 232 7.01 16.50 -17.05
CA PHE A 232 7.65 16.75 -15.76
C PHE A 232 8.92 17.59 -15.94
N ASP A 233 9.23 18.41 -14.96
CA ASP A 233 10.54 19.03 -14.83
C ASP A 233 11.52 17.99 -14.27
N VAL A 234 12.56 17.66 -15.03
CA VAL A 234 13.47 16.55 -14.70
C VAL A 234 14.86 17.07 -14.37
N VAL A 235 15.36 16.67 -13.21
CA VAL A 235 16.76 16.81 -12.81
C VAL A 235 17.34 15.42 -12.65
N TYR A 236 18.61 15.24 -13.02
CA TYR A 236 19.35 14.00 -12.77
C TYR A 236 20.36 14.25 -11.65
N ASP A 237 20.30 13.41 -10.63
CA ASP A 237 21.25 13.42 -9.52
C ASP A 237 22.36 12.41 -9.81
N ASP A 238 23.54 12.90 -10.16
CA ASP A 238 24.68 12.03 -10.44
C ASP A 238 25.11 11.23 -9.19
N ILE A 239 25.79 10.11 -9.44
CA ILE A 239 26.16 9.16 -8.39
C ILE A 239 27.09 9.79 -7.33
N ASP A 240 27.94 10.75 -7.72
CA ASP A 240 28.86 11.38 -6.78
C ASP A 240 28.13 12.33 -5.83
N LYS A 241 27.12 13.05 -6.34
CA LYS A 241 26.17 13.84 -5.52
C LYS A 241 25.43 12.95 -4.50
N LEU A 242 24.89 11.82 -4.94
CA LEU A 242 24.18 10.89 -4.05
C LEU A 242 25.11 10.30 -2.97
N LYS A 243 26.33 9.90 -3.34
CA LYS A 243 27.36 9.41 -2.40
C LYS A 243 27.81 10.47 -1.39
N ALA A 244 27.71 11.75 -1.75
CA ALA A 244 27.93 12.86 -0.83
C ALA A 244 26.71 13.16 0.08
N SER A 245 25.73 12.28 0.11
CA SER A 245 24.47 12.39 0.87
C SER A 245 23.64 13.62 0.48
N GLN A 246 23.67 13.98 -0.81
CA GLN A 246 22.92 15.09 -1.37
C GLN A 246 21.92 14.58 -2.41
N ILE A 247 20.71 15.14 -2.40
CA ILE A 247 19.68 14.92 -3.42
C ILE A 247 19.14 16.28 -3.89
N THR A 248 18.51 16.31 -5.06
CA THR A 248 17.65 17.42 -5.45
C THR A 248 16.40 17.41 -4.58
N GLU A 249 16.17 18.53 -3.88
CA GLU A 249 15.00 18.68 -3.04
C GLU A 249 13.74 18.85 -3.88
N LEU A 250 12.81 17.89 -3.78
CA LEU A 250 11.48 17.97 -4.40
C LEU A 250 10.49 18.66 -3.44
N PRO A 251 9.48 19.40 -3.96
CA PRO A 251 8.49 20.08 -3.12
C PRO A 251 7.76 19.13 -2.15
N GLY A 252 7.49 17.90 -2.59
CA GLY A 252 6.86 16.86 -1.76
C GLY A 252 7.69 16.42 -0.55
N HIS A 253 9.01 16.62 -0.56
CA HIS A 253 9.86 16.34 0.60
C HIS A 253 9.54 17.28 1.77
N VAL A 254 9.15 18.52 1.48
CA VAL A 254 8.87 19.55 2.50
C VAL A 254 7.76 19.12 3.45
N LYS A 255 6.76 18.38 2.95
CA LYS A 255 5.66 17.82 3.77
C LYS A 255 6.16 16.82 4.83
N SER A 256 7.32 16.22 4.62
CA SER A 256 7.91 15.23 5.52
C SER A 256 8.80 15.83 6.61
N TYR A 257 9.23 17.10 6.48
CA TYR A 257 10.20 17.72 7.39
C TYR A 257 9.71 17.91 8.82
N ASN A 258 8.39 18.01 9.01
CA ASN A 258 7.79 18.06 10.35
C ASN A 258 7.92 16.73 11.11
N LYS A 259 8.07 15.61 10.39
CA LYS A 259 8.21 14.26 10.97
C LYS A 259 9.66 13.79 10.97
N PHE A 260 10.45 14.22 9.99
CA PHE A 260 11.82 13.76 9.80
C PHE A 260 12.70 14.95 9.39
N PRO A 261 13.73 15.33 10.17
CA PRO A 261 14.57 16.48 9.85
C PRO A 261 15.13 16.41 8.42
N LYS A 262 15.15 17.55 7.73
CA LYS A 262 15.54 17.66 6.31
C LYS A 262 16.84 16.94 6.00
N GLU A 263 17.89 17.22 6.76
CA GLU A 263 19.24 16.67 6.52
C GLU A 263 19.25 15.15 6.67
N ARG A 264 18.48 14.63 7.64
CA ARG A 264 18.35 13.18 7.81
C ARG A 264 17.56 12.56 6.67
N LEU A 265 16.47 13.19 6.23
CA LEU A 265 15.63 12.65 5.15
C LEU A 265 16.43 12.58 3.86
N GLN A 266 17.14 13.65 3.53
CA GLN A 266 17.95 13.71 2.33
C GLN A 266 19.10 12.70 2.37
N CYS A 267 19.79 12.57 3.50
CA CYS A 267 20.82 11.55 3.67
C CYS A 267 20.24 10.13 3.49
N PHE A 268 19.08 9.86 4.09
CA PHE A 268 18.39 8.58 3.93
C PHE A 268 18.03 8.33 2.46
N LEU A 269 17.33 9.25 1.79
CA LEU A 269 16.94 9.11 0.39
C LEU A 269 18.15 8.93 -0.55
N ALA A 270 19.23 9.69 -0.34
CA ALA A 270 20.47 9.57 -1.12
C ALA A 270 21.06 8.16 -1.11
N ILE A 271 20.99 7.46 0.04
CA ILE A 271 21.45 6.07 0.16
C ILE A 271 20.59 5.14 -0.70
N PHE A 272 19.26 5.23 -0.58
CA PHE A 272 18.33 4.40 -1.36
C PHE A 272 18.42 4.68 -2.86
N GLU A 273 18.52 5.95 -3.23
CA GLU A 273 18.70 6.38 -4.61
C GLU A 273 20.04 5.91 -5.19
N THR A 274 21.12 5.89 -4.38
CA THR A 274 22.39 5.28 -4.77
C THR A 274 22.19 3.79 -5.07
N TRP A 275 21.54 3.04 -4.17
CA TRP A 275 21.24 1.61 -4.39
C TRP A 275 20.40 1.35 -5.63
N MET A 276 19.43 2.23 -5.92
CA MET A 276 18.61 2.13 -7.13
C MET A 276 19.44 2.37 -8.39
N ALA A 277 20.29 3.41 -8.39
CA ALA A 277 21.09 3.75 -9.56
C ALA A 277 22.26 2.76 -9.81
N THR A 278 22.75 2.08 -8.78
CA THR A 278 23.81 1.05 -8.90
C THR A 278 23.29 -0.36 -9.12
N GLY A 279 21.96 -0.57 -9.14
CA GLY A 279 21.32 -1.83 -9.51
C GLY A 279 20.99 -2.76 -8.34
N GLN A 280 21.25 -2.33 -7.10
CA GLN A 280 20.92 -3.09 -5.90
C GLN A 280 19.41 -3.23 -5.68
N ALA A 281 18.61 -2.29 -6.21
CA ALA A 281 17.16 -2.30 -6.07
C ALA A 281 16.41 -3.25 -7.04
N ARG A 282 17.15 -4.08 -7.79
CA ARG A 282 16.60 -5.09 -8.67
C ARG A 282 16.56 -6.45 -7.97
N VAL A 283 15.38 -7.04 -7.86
CA VAL A 283 15.19 -8.40 -7.32
C VAL A 283 15.24 -9.42 -8.45
N ALA A 284 16.11 -10.42 -8.33
CA ALA A 284 16.21 -11.50 -9.31
C ALA A 284 14.93 -12.35 -9.36
N ARG A 285 14.44 -12.63 -10.58
CA ARG A 285 13.18 -13.36 -10.83
C ARG A 285 13.31 -14.88 -10.72
N GLU A 286 14.46 -15.45 -11.09
CA GLU A 286 14.69 -16.90 -11.05
C GLU A 286 14.51 -17.44 -9.64
N GLY A 287 13.64 -18.43 -9.43
CA GLY A 287 13.33 -19.00 -8.12
C GLY A 287 12.50 -18.09 -7.21
N SER A 288 11.86 -17.05 -7.76
CA SER A 288 10.93 -16.18 -7.03
C SER A 288 9.59 -16.84 -6.79
N LEU A 289 8.80 -16.29 -5.86
CA LEU A 289 7.43 -16.70 -5.63
C LEU A 289 6.54 -16.49 -6.86
N ASN A 290 6.92 -15.59 -7.78
CA ASN A 290 6.22 -15.40 -9.05
C ASN A 290 6.31 -16.63 -9.96
N GLU A 291 7.41 -17.38 -9.92
CA GLU A 291 7.56 -18.61 -10.71
C GLU A 291 6.87 -19.79 -10.03
N ILE A 292 6.83 -19.80 -8.70
CA ILE A 292 6.16 -20.83 -7.90
C ILE A 292 4.64 -20.69 -7.96
N PHE A 293 4.13 -19.45 -7.94
CA PHE A 293 2.72 -19.11 -7.96
C PHE A 293 2.37 -18.24 -9.17
N PRO A 294 2.44 -18.80 -10.40
CA PRO A 294 2.23 -18.03 -11.63
C PRO A 294 0.81 -17.46 -11.77
N ASP A 295 -0.16 -17.99 -11.02
CA ASP A 295 -1.55 -17.52 -11.03
C ASP A 295 -1.75 -16.20 -10.29
N ILE A 296 -0.85 -15.86 -9.36
CA ILE A 296 -0.87 -14.56 -8.68
C ILE A 296 -0.25 -13.53 -9.62
N LYS A 297 -1.10 -12.73 -10.27
CA LYS A 297 -0.66 -11.64 -11.15
C LYS A 297 -0.45 -10.36 -10.32
N PRO A 298 0.80 -9.86 -10.19
CA PRO A 298 1.04 -8.59 -9.53
C PRO A 298 0.50 -7.43 -10.38
N LEU A 299 0.12 -6.34 -9.71
CA LEU A 299 -0.20 -5.07 -10.32
C LEU A 299 1.07 -4.49 -10.95
N THR A 300 0.96 -4.09 -12.21
CA THR A 300 2.05 -3.39 -12.93
C THR A 300 1.80 -1.88 -12.88
N ALA A 301 2.85 -1.06 -13.00
CA ALA A 301 2.70 0.39 -13.01
C ALA A 301 1.81 0.89 -14.16
N ARG A 302 1.72 0.11 -15.25
CA ARG A 302 0.85 0.39 -16.40
C ARG A 302 -0.61 -0.04 -16.17
N GLN A 303 -0.86 -1.10 -15.39
CA GLN A 303 -2.21 -1.58 -15.13
C GLN A 303 -2.84 -0.77 -14.00
N ARG A 304 -3.73 0.15 -14.36
CA ARG A 304 -4.62 0.83 -13.41
C ARG A 304 -5.67 -0.17 -12.90
N PRO A 305 -6.06 -0.16 -11.61
CA PRO A 305 -7.44 -0.45 -11.24
C PRO A 305 -8.30 0.63 -11.91
N SER A 306 -9.05 0.24 -12.94
CA SER A 306 -9.84 1.14 -13.77
C SER A 306 -11.16 1.57 -13.12
N GLU A 307 -11.19 1.79 -11.81
CA GLU A 307 -12.44 2.23 -11.15
C GLU A 307 -12.64 3.75 -11.26
N SER A 308 -11.56 4.54 -11.35
CA SER A 308 -11.66 5.99 -11.64
C SER A 308 -11.77 6.30 -13.13
N ALA A 309 -11.28 5.40 -13.99
CA ALA A 309 -11.32 5.59 -15.45
C ALA A 309 -12.70 5.25 -16.03
N SER A 310 -13.45 4.29 -15.47
CA SER A 310 -14.83 4.06 -15.90
C SER A 310 -15.74 5.21 -15.47
N HIS A 311 -15.58 5.76 -14.26
CA HIS A 311 -16.35 6.93 -13.81
C HIS A 311 -16.00 8.19 -14.62
N ALA A 312 -14.73 8.46 -14.87
CA ALA A 312 -14.32 9.60 -15.70
C ALA A 312 -14.70 9.42 -17.18
N ALA A 313 -14.74 8.19 -17.72
CA ALA A 313 -15.19 7.91 -19.08
C ALA A 313 -16.71 7.97 -19.22
N THR A 314 -17.47 7.54 -18.21
CA THR A 314 -18.92 7.74 -18.13
C THR A 314 -19.22 9.24 -18.07
N VAL A 315 -18.56 10.00 -17.20
CA VAL A 315 -18.73 11.46 -17.10
C VAL A 315 -18.28 12.18 -18.38
N ARG A 316 -17.22 11.74 -19.07
CA ARG A 316 -16.83 12.29 -20.39
C ARG A 316 -17.79 11.91 -21.52
N LYS A 317 -18.44 10.75 -21.45
CA LYS A 317 -19.41 10.29 -22.46
C LYS A 317 -20.73 11.08 -22.38
N TYR A 318 -21.05 11.62 -21.20
CA TYR A 318 -22.23 12.47 -20.96
C TYR A 318 -21.86 13.95 -20.75
N GLY A 319 -20.63 14.35 -21.12
CA GLY A 319 -20.07 15.68 -20.90
C GLY A 319 -20.33 16.68 -22.03
N GLU A 320 -21.54 16.69 -22.58
CA GLU A 320 -22.11 17.93 -23.12
C GLU A 320 -22.91 18.56 -21.96
N ALA A 321 -22.73 19.86 -21.73
CA ALA A 321 -23.11 20.53 -20.48
C ALA A 321 -24.58 20.26 -20.11
N LEU A 322 -24.79 19.59 -18.96
CA LEU A 322 -26.12 19.40 -18.39
C LEU A 322 -26.53 20.70 -17.69
N ASP A 323 -27.50 21.41 -18.27
CA ASP A 323 -27.97 22.68 -17.74
C ASP A 323 -28.64 22.54 -16.36
N SER A 324 -29.33 21.43 -16.08
CA SER A 324 -29.94 21.20 -14.77
C SER A 324 -30.11 19.71 -14.44
N LEU A 325 -29.98 19.38 -13.14
CA LEU A 325 -30.17 18.05 -12.60
C LEU A 325 -31.29 18.08 -11.57
N THR A 326 -32.34 17.28 -11.78
CA THR A 326 -33.48 17.21 -10.86
C THR A 326 -33.44 15.90 -10.08
N LEU A 327 -33.35 16.02 -8.75
CA LEU A 327 -33.40 14.89 -7.81
C LEU A 327 -34.83 14.76 -7.28
N ILE A 328 -35.48 13.64 -7.61
CA ILE A 328 -36.80 13.29 -7.06
C ILE A 328 -36.61 12.21 -5.99
N VAL A 329 -36.96 12.57 -4.76
CA VAL A 329 -36.91 11.66 -3.60
C VAL A 329 -38.30 11.05 -3.41
N LYS A 330 -38.44 9.74 -3.64
CA LYS A 330 -39.67 9.02 -3.36
C LYS A 330 -39.63 8.37 -1.97
N PRO A 331 -40.73 8.42 -1.19
CA PRO A 331 -40.76 7.98 0.21
C PRO A 331 -40.61 6.46 0.43
N ARG A 332 -40.46 5.64 -0.62
CA ARG A 332 -40.25 4.19 -0.52
C ARG A 332 -39.22 3.66 -1.53
N TYR A 333 -37.95 4.02 -1.34
CA TYR A 333 -36.77 3.25 -1.80
C TYR A 333 -36.09 3.58 -3.14
N HIS A 334 -36.44 4.68 -3.84
CA HIS A 334 -35.69 5.04 -5.05
C HIS A 334 -35.39 6.53 -5.13
N ILE A 335 -34.11 6.87 -5.29
CA ILE A 335 -33.66 8.17 -5.78
C ILE A 335 -33.69 8.08 -7.30
N VAL A 336 -34.52 8.91 -7.93
CA VAL A 336 -34.54 9.01 -9.39
C VAL A 336 -33.80 10.28 -9.79
N ILE A 337 -32.72 10.11 -10.55
CA ILE A 337 -31.96 11.21 -11.13
C ILE A 337 -32.53 11.46 -12.53
N LEU A 338 -33.16 12.62 -12.74
CA LEU A 338 -33.61 13.05 -14.05
C LEU A 338 -32.60 14.06 -14.62
N LEU A 339 -32.02 13.68 -15.75
CA LEU A 339 -31.20 14.54 -16.60
C LEU A 339 -32.10 15.13 -17.69
N SER A 340 -32.16 16.45 -17.82
CA SER A 340 -32.87 17.10 -18.94
C SER A 340 -31.95 18.07 -19.67
N GLU A 341 -31.74 17.84 -20.97
CA GLU A 341 -31.34 18.87 -21.92
C GLU A 341 -32.58 19.69 -22.32
N ILE A 342 -32.47 21.02 -22.34
CA ILE A 342 -33.43 21.88 -23.04
C ILE A 342 -32.68 22.69 -24.09
N ALA A 343 -32.41 22.07 -25.24
CA ALA A 343 -32.38 22.76 -26.52
C ALA A 343 -32.62 21.76 -27.65
N SER A 344 -33.74 21.95 -28.37
CA SER A 344 -34.22 21.18 -29.54
C SER A 344 -34.90 19.81 -29.27
N ASN A 345 -36.17 19.88 -28.87
CA ASN A 345 -37.30 19.01 -29.23
C ASN A 345 -37.23 17.47 -29.23
N ASP A 346 -36.16 16.82 -28.78
CA ASP A 346 -36.15 15.37 -28.54
C ASP A 346 -35.78 15.10 -27.07
N VAL A 347 -36.78 14.77 -26.25
CA VAL A 347 -36.58 14.36 -24.85
C VAL A 347 -36.15 12.91 -24.83
N LEU A 348 -34.85 12.64 -24.66
CA LEU A 348 -34.36 11.33 -24.23
C LEU A 348 -34.44 11.23 -22.70
N VAL A 349 -35.52 10.64 -22.19
CA VAL A 349 -35.59 10.26 -20.77
C VAL A 349 -34.81 8.95 -20.58
N GLY A 350 -33.54 9.06 -20.19
CA GLY A 350 -32.78 7.91 -19.70
C GLY A 350 -33.16 7.62 -18.25
N PHE A 351 -33.75 6.46 -17.97
CA PHE A 351 -33.96 5.96 -16.62
C PHE A 351 -32.78 5.03 -16.25
N GLU A 352 -31.94 5.43 -15.30
CA GLU A 352 -31.15 4.48 -14.53
C GLU A 352 -31.79 4.34 -13.15
N GLU A 353 -32.46 3.21 -12.91
CA GLU A 353 -32.82 2.78 -11.57
C GLU A 353 -31.55 2.32 -10.85
N VAL A 354 -31.11 3.10 -9.87
CA VAL A 354 -30.14 2.63 -8.88
C VAL A 354 -30.93 1.89 -7.81
N ASP A 355 -31.04 0.57 -7.95
CA ASP A 355 -31.65 -0.29 -6.94
C ASP A 355 -30.71 -0.45 -5.74
N PHE A 356 -31.07 0.16 -4.61
CA PHE A 356 -30.44 -0.12 -3.33
C PHE A 356 -31.09 -1.36 -2.72
N ILE A 357 -30.30 -2.41 -2.47
CA ILE A 357 -30.76 -3.73 -1.97
C ILE A 357 -31.27 -3.69 -0.50
N SER A 358 -31.22 -2.53 0.17
CA SER A 358 -31.82 -2.32 1.49
C SER A 358 -32.07 -0.84 1.76
N SER A 359 -32.95 -0.53 2.73
CA SER A 359 -33.26 0.85 3.12
C SER A 359 -31.98 1.66 3.40
N PRO A 360 -31.77 2.83 2.78
CA PRO A 360 -30.60 3.65 3.07
C PRO A 360 -30.71 4.20 4.50
N GLU A 361 -29.69 3.96 5.32
CA GLU A 361 -29.49 4.66 6.59
C GLU A 361 -29.16 6.14 6.29
N GLU A 362 -29.47 7.06 7.22
CA GLU A 362 -29.34 8.52 7.07
C GLU A 362 -27.98 8.98 6.46
N GLY A 363 -26.90 8.24 6.70
CA GLY A 363 -25.56 8.53 6.17
C GLY A 363 -25.41 8.38 4.64
N GLN A 364 -26.18 7.49 4.00
CA GLN A 364 -26.09 7.30 2.53
C GLN A 364 -26.74 8.45 1.76
N PHE A 365 -27.65 9.19 2.41
CA PHE A 365 -28.26 10.40 1.86
C PHE A 365 -27.26 11.57 1.82
N GLU A 366 -26.33 11.62 2.76
CA GLU A 366 -25.26 12.62 2.79
C GLU A 366 -24.23 12.41 1.67
N GLU A 367 -23.90 11.15 1.32
CA GLU A 367 -22.98 10.85 0.22
C GLU A 367 -23.52 11.30 -1.14
N VAL A 368 -24.81 11.10 -1.42
CA VAL A 368 -25.45 11.57 -2.65
C VAL A 368 -25.49 13.10 -2.71
N GLN A 369 -25.76 13.76 -1.58
CA GLN A 369 -25.69 15.22 -1.52
C GLN A 369 -24.25 15.75 -1.65
N ALA A 370 -23.26 15.06 -1.10
CA ALA A 370 -21.85 15.42 -1.20
C ALA A 370 -21.37 15.29 -2.66
N PHE A 371 -21.77 14.22 -3.35
CA PHE A 371 -21.49 14.02 -4.77
C PHE A 371 -22.07 15.14 -5.64
N CYS A 372 -23.33 15.51 -5.41
CA CYS A 372 -23.97 16.59 -6.17
C CYS A 372 -23.30 17.95 -5.91
N ARG A 373 -22.95 18.26 -4.65
CA ARG A 373 -22.21 19.48 -4.29
C ARG A 373 -20.83 19.53 -4.95
N LEU A 374 -20.12 18.40 -5.04
CA LEU A 374 -18.85 18.31 -5.76
C LEU A 374 -19.04 18.64 -7.26
N ALA A 375 -20.06 18.05 -7.90
CA ALA A 375 -20.34 18.29 -9.31
C ALA A 375 -20.66 19.77 -9.63
N THR A 376 -21.34 20.49 -8.73
CA THR A 376 -21.54 21.95 -8.83
C THR A 376 -20.24 22.73 -8.61
N LEU A 377 -19.42 22.33 -7.63
CA LEU A 377 -18.15 23.01 -7.31
C LEU A 377 -17.16 22.99 -8.48
N PHE A 378 -17.18 21.92 -9.27
CA PHE A 378 -16.33 21.77 -10.46
C PHE A 378 -16.99 22.30 -11.76
N GLY A 379 -18.15 22.95 -11.67
CA GLY A 379 -18.81 23.60 -12.80
C GLY A 379 -19.47 22.65 -13.81
N TYR A 380 -19.70 21.39 -13.43
CA TYR A 380 -20.33 20.39 -14.29
C TYR A 380 -21.87 20.45 -14.28
N ILE A 381 -22.46 21.13 -13.28
CA ILE A 381 -23.91 21.33 -13.12
C ILE A 381 -24.14 22.78 -12.68
N SER A 382 -25.05 23.48 -13.35
CA SER A 382 -25.32 24.91 -13.06
C SER A 382 -26.22 25.12 -11.84
N GLU A 383 -27.15 24.19 -11.57
CA GLU A 383 -28.16 24.30 -10.50
C GLU A 383 -28.62 22.90 -10.03
N ILE A 384 -28.78 22.70 -8.73
CA ILE A 384 -29.40 21.49 -8.14
C ILE A 384 -30.80 21.85 -7.63
N LYS A 385 -31.83 21.17 -8.12
CA LYS A 385 -33.20 21.28 -7.61
C LYS A 385 -33.60 20.01 -6.88
N THR A 386 -33.83 20.12 -5.58
CA THR A 386 -34.41 19.06 -4.75
C THR A 386 -35.92 19.26 -4.66
N HIS A 387 -36.69 18.23 -5.02
CA HIS A 387 -38.14 18.23 -4.81
C HIS A 387 -38.52 17.01 -3.97
N ASN A 388 -39.19 17.26 -2.85
CA ASN A 388 -39.87 16.20 -2.11
C ASN A 388 -41.15 15.87 -2.86
N TRP A 389 -41.31 14.59 -3.23
CA TRP A 389 -42.53 14.13 -3.87
C TRP A 389 -43.62 14.00 -2.80
N ASP A 390 -44.46 15.02 -2.65
CA ASP A 390 -45.70 14.93 -1.88
C ASP A 390 -46.77 14.24 -2.73
N ALA A 391 -47.32 13.14 -2.23
CA ALA A 391 -48.27 12.26 -2.90
C ALA A 391 -49.66 12.90 -3.20
N GLN A 392 -49.80 14.23 -3.17
CA GLN A 392 -51.09 14.93 -3.29
C GLN A 392 -51.37 15.60 -4.62
N ASN A 393 -50.45 15.67 -5.58
CA ASN A 393 -50.76 16.21 -6.91
C ASN A 393 -50.36 15.21 -8.00
N GLN A 394 -51.41 14.63 -8.63
CA GLN A 394 -51.34 13.81 -9.84
C GLN A 394 -50.92 14.62 -11.06
#